data_AF-A0A919X0C3-F1
#
_entry.id   AF-A0A919X0C3-F1
#
_cell.length_a   1.000
_cell.length_b   1.000
_cell.length_c   1.000
_cell.angle_alpha   90.00
_cell.angle_beta   90.00
_cell.angle_gamma   90.00
#
_symmetry.space_group_name_H-M   'P 1'
#
loop_
_entity.id
_entity.type
_entity.pdbx_description
1 polymer ?
#
loop_
_entity_poly.entity_id
_entity_poly.type
_entity_poly.pdbx_seq_one_letter_code
_entity_poly.pdbx_strand_id
1 'polypeptide(L)'
;MALDEIIFRRLKKLPPLDCTIVPGSTPVIAFGRFRSAKVATISLNPSYREFHIVKGKRRFHNLKSLGLSRYEDINEYHMHQVLDYCERYFKRPGIVYKEWFNSISSFLRGCTDYDYYDGTACHLDLSQWATLNILGKLNTKQKKAFTSTGDLELLAGIIKHTQINILFHILFLKWSNNIKRDSKIFWDKA
;
A
#
# COMPACT_ATOMS: atom_id res chain seq x y z
N MET A 1 -2.37 -8.23 -21.41
CA MET A 1 -1.54 -8.73 -20.30
C MET A 1 -2.45 -9.05 -19.14
N ALA A 2 -2.33 -10.24 -18.57
CA ALA A 2 -3.10 -10.65 -17.40
C ALA A 2 -2.62 -9.89 -16.16
N LEU A 3 -3.48 -9.75 -15.14
CA LEU A 3 -3.14 -9.05 -13.90
C LEU A 3 -1.93 -9.69 -13.19
N ASP A 4 -1.83 -11.03 -13.22
CA ASP A 4 -0.73 -11.75 -12.59
C ASP A 4 0.62 -11.46 -13.25
N GLU A 5 0.65 -11.31 -14.58
CA GLU A 5 1.85 -10.92 -15.32
C GLU A 5 2.31 -9.50 -14.92
N ILE A 6 1.38 -8.57 -14.71
CA ILE A 6 1.67 -7.21 -14.24
C ILE A 6 2.27 -7.27 -12.83
N ILE A 7 1.64 -8.02 -11.93
CA ILE A 7 2.09 -8.17 -10.54
C ILE A 7 3.49 -8.79 -10.49
N PHE A 8 3.73 -9.88 -11.22
CA PHE A 8 5.01 -10.58 -11.20
C PHE A 8 6.11 -9.74 -11.82
N ARG A 9 5.82 -9.02 -12.91
CA ARG A 9 6.77 -8.04 -13.47
C ARG A 9 7.13 -6.98 -12.44
N ARG A 10 6.14 -6.48 -11.68
CA ARG A 10 6.39 -5.50 -10.63
C ARG A 10 7.23 -6.08 -9.49
N LEU A 11 6.94 -7.29 -9.03
CA LEU A 11 7.69 -7.95 -7.96
C LEU A 11 9.15 -8.27 -8.35
N LYS A 12 9.44 -8.45 -9.65
CA LYS A 12 10.81 -8.58 -10.18
C LYS A 12 11.57 -7.26 -10.31
N LYS A 13 10.91 -6.10 -10.27
CA LYS A 13 11.61 -4.83 -10.47
C LYS A 13 12.52 -4.51 -9.28
N LEU A 14 13.69 -3.95 -9.60
CA LEU A 14 14.58 -3.36 -8.61
C LEU A 14 13.95 -2.10 -8.00
N PRO A 15 14.27 -1.78 -6.74
CA PRO A 15 13.84 -0.52 -6.14
C PRO A 15 14.40 0.68 -6.92
N PRO A 16 13.68 1.81 -6.96
CA PRO A 16 14.18 3.03 -7.59
C PRO A 16 15.52 3.44 -7.02
N LEU A 17 16.44 3.76 -7.93
CA LEU A 17 17.70 4.44 -7.59
C LEU A 17 17.38 5.84 -7.02
N ASP A 18 18.20 6.31 -6.09
CA ASP A 18 18.11 7.65 -5.46
C ASP A 18 16.89 7.90 -4.54
N CYS A 19 16.11 6.87 -4.22
CA CYS A 19 15.06 6.95 -3.21
C CYS A 19 15.52 6.33 -1.88
N THR A 20 15.07 6.89 -0.75
CA THR A 20 15.32 6.33 0.59
C THR A 20 14.38 5.14 0.84
N ILE A 21 14.50 4.11 0.00
CA ILE A 21 13.74 2.86 0.13
C ILE A 21 14.23 2.09 1.33
N VAL A 22 13.31 1.42 2.03
CA VAL A 22 13.64 0.52 3.13
C VAL A 22 14.55 -0.60 2.59
N PRO A 23 15.78 -0.77 3.10
CA PRO A 23 16.71 -1.76 2.57
C PRO A 23 16.13 -3.17 2.57
N GLY A 24 16.21 -3.84 1.41
CA GLY A 24 15.72 -5.19 1.20
C GLY A 24 14.20 -5.37 1.27
N SER A 25 13.41 -4.30 1.39
CA SER A 25 11.94 -4.38 1.32
C SER A 25 11.49 -4.95 -0.02
N THR A 26 10.38 -5.68 -0.07
CA THR A 26 9.74 -6.03 -1.35
C THR A 26 8.63 -5.02 -1.67
N PRO A 27 8.16 -4.93 -2.92
CA PRO A 27 6.97 -4.15 -3.23
C PRO A 27 5.76 -4.63 -2.42
N VAL A 28 4.98 -3.70 -1.86
CA VAL A 28 3.68 -3.96 -1.23
C VAL A 28 2.60 -3.75 -2.28
N ILE A 29 2.08 -4.85 -2.84
CA ILE A 29 1.11 -4.81 -3.94
C ILE A 29 -0.24 -4.24 -3.48
N ALA A 30 -0.67 -4.65 -2.29
CA ALA A 30 -1.90 -4.21 -1.65
C ALA A 30 -1.85 -4.56 -0.17
N PHE A 31 -2.76 -3.95 0.59
CA PHE A 31 -3.15 -4.44 1.91
C PHE A 31 -4.56 -5.00 1.77
N GLY A 32 -4.71 -6.31 1.93
CA GLY A 32 -6.01 -6.99 1.82
C GLY A 32 -6.29 -7.55 0.43
N ARG A 33 -7.51 -8.10 0.27
CA ARG A 33 -7.91 -8.94 -0.87
C ARG A 33 -8.28 -8.11 -2.10
N PHE A 34 -7.33 -7.40 -2.68
CA PHE A 34 -7.55 -6.48 -3.81
C PHE A 34 -8.23 -7.11 -5.03
N ARG A 35 -8.09 -8.42 -5.26
CA ARG A 35 -8.75 -9.14 -6.36
C ARG A 35 -10.27 -9.24 -6.21
N SER A 36 -10.75 -9.37 -4.98
CA SER A 36 -12.18 -9.49 -4.65
C SER A 36 -12.78 -8.20 -4.09
N ALA A 37 -11.95 -7.21 -3.77
CA ALA A 37 -12.40 -5.94 -3.22
C ALA A 37 -13.28 -5.18 -4.22
N LYS A 38 -14.28 -4.49 -3.68
CA LYS A 38 -15.18 -3.57 -4.39
C LYS A 38 -14.75 -2.12 -4.22
N VAL A 39 -14.12 -1.82 -3.10
CA VAL A 39 -13.60 -0.48 -2.79
C VAL A 39 -12.10 -0.56 -2.56
N ALA A 40 -11.38 0.43 -3.07
CA ALA A 40 -10.02 0.66 -2.63
C ALA A 40 -9.84 2.06 -2.07
N THR A 41 -9.08 2.13 -1.00
CA THR A 41 -8.46 3.38 -0.56
C THR A 41 -7.07 3.49 -1.14
N ILE A 42 -6.64 4.68 -1.54
CA ILE A 42 -5.32 4.95 -2.12
C ILE A 42 -4.54 5.90 -1.22
N SER A 43 -3.29 5.54 -0.90
CA SER A 43 -2.30 6.48 -0.35
C SER A 43 -1.08 6.62 -1.26
N LEU A 44 -0.07 7.35 -0.80
CA LEU A 44 1.14 7.62 -1.57
C LEU A 44 2.04 6.38 -1.66
N ASN A 45 2.44 5.84 -0.51
CA ASN A 45 3.39 4.72 -0.44
C ASN A 45 3.43 4.10 0.97
N PRO A 46 3.89 2.84 1.11
CA PRO A 46 4.09 2.22 2.41
C PRO A 46 5.15 2.92 3.25
N SER A 47 4.99 2.89 4.57
CA SER A 47 6.00 3.38 5.52
C SER A 47 7.04 2.29 5.85
N TYR A 48 8.24 2.68 6.29
CA TYR A 48 9.20 1.77 6.93
C TYR A 48 8.61 0.92 8.07
N ARG A 49 7.58 1.43 8.76
CA ARG A 49 6.86 0.70 9.81
C ARG A 49 6.24 -0.59 9.30
N GLU A 50 5.94 -0.70 8.01
CA GLU A 50 5.39 -1.91 7.41
C GLU A 50 6.40 -3.07 7.40
N PHE A 51 7.70 -2.81 7.59
CA PHE A 51 8.74 -3.84 7.62
C PHE A 51 9.24 -4.14 9.04
N HIS A 52 8.63 -3.53 10.06
CA HIS A 52 8.94 -3.82 11.46
C HIS A 52 8.41 -5.20 11.90
N ILE A 53 9.08 -5.77 12.90
CA ILE A 53 8.58 -6.92 13.63
C ILE A 53 7.61 -6.42 14.70
N VAL A 54 6.39 -6.92 14.69
CA VAL A 54 5.36 -6.64 15.68
C VAL A 54 5.00 -7.96 16.35
N LYS A 55 5.20 -8.05 17.67
CA LYS A 55 4.93 -9.28 18.45
C LYS A 55 5.58 -10.53 17.84
N GLY A 56 6.85 -10.41 17.44
CA GLY A 56 7.61 -11.50 16.81
C GLY A 56 7.24 -11.82 15.36
N LYS A 57 6.26 -11.12 14.76
CA LYS A 57 5.77 -11.38 13.40
C LYS A 57 6.04 -10.20 12.48
N ARG A 58 6.29 -10.47 11.19
CA ARG A 58 6.46 -9.43 10.16
C ARG A 58 5.12 -9.14 9.48
N ARG A 59 4.91 -7.89 9.07
CA ARG A 59 3.75 -7.55 8.22
C ARG A 59 4.01 -7.94 6.77
N PHE A 60 5.17 -7.60 6.22
CA PHE A 60 5.56 -7.96 4.85
C PHE A 60 6.91 -8.68 4.81
N HIS A 61 7.13 -9.40 3.71
CA HIS A 61 8.41 -10.05 3.42
C HIS A 61 9.45 -9.03 2.98
N ASN A 62 10.68 -9.20 3.44
CA ASN A 62 11.88 -8.58 2.87
C ASN A 62 12.83 -9.69 2.38
N LEU A 63 13.89 -9.33 1.65
CA LEU A 63 14.88 -10.28 1.14
C LEU A 63 15.37 -11.25 2.23
N LYS A 64 15.75 -10.72 3.40
CA LYS A 64 16.21 -11.53 4.54
C LYS A 64 15.18 -12.57 4.97
N SER A 65 13.90 -12.21 5.04
CA SER A 65 12.82 -13.14 5.42
C SER A 65 12.49 -14.17 4.35
N LEU A 66 12.89 -13.91 3.11
CA LEU A 66 12.79 -14.84 1.98
C LEU A 66 14.05 -15.72 1.84
N GLY A 67 15.06 -15.52 2.69
CA GLY A 67 16.34 -16.23 2.59
C GLY A 67 17.23 -15.72 1.45
N LEU A 68 17.02 -14.48 0.99
CA LEU A 68 17.70 -13.89 -0.15
C LEU A 68 18.68 -12.78 0.27
N SER A 69 19.75 -12.64 -0.50
CA SER A 69 20.71 -11.54 -0.40
C SER A 69 20.54 -10.47 -1.47
N ARG A 70 19.91 -10.78 -2.61
CA ARG A 70 19.76 -9.88 -3.75
C ARG A 70 18.35 -9.95 -4.35
N TYR A 71 17.92 -8.88 -5.02
CA TYR A 71 16.59 -8.81 -5.64
C TYR A 71 16.48 -9.69 -6.90
N GLU A 72 17.59 -9.85 -7.60
CA GLU A 72 17.73 -10.64 -8.82
C GLU A 72 17.44 -12.13 -8.58
N ASP A 73 17.55 -12.57 -7.33
CA ASP A 73 17.31 -13.95 -6.90
C ASP A 73 15.81 -14.22 -6.58
N ILE A 74 14.93 -13.20 -6.71
CA ILE A 74 13.48 -13.37 -6.55
C ILE A 74 12.91 -14.16 -7.74
N ASN A 75 12.31 -15.31 -7.46
CA ASN A 75 11.64 -16.18 -8.41
C ASN A 75 10.13 -16.24 -8.10
N GLU A 76 9.36 -17.00 -8.88
CA GLU A 76 7.91 -17.08 -8.71
C GLU A 76 7.49 -17.58 -7.33
N TYR A 77 8.22 -18.54 -6.75
CA TYR A 77 7.97 -19.00 -5.38
C TYR A 77 8.03 -17.84 -4.38
N HIS A 78 9.09 -17.02 -4.44
CA HIS A 78 9.22 -15.83 -3.58
C HIS A 78 8.10 -14.81 -3.84
N MET A 79 7.69 -14.62 -5.10
CA MET A 79 6.61 -13.70 -5.46
C MET A 79 5.27 -14.12 -4.87
N HIS A 80 4.96 -15.41 -4.91
CA HIS A 80 3.77 -15.96 -4.28
C HIS A 80 3.78 -15.73 -2.77
N GLN A 81 4.92 -15.88 -2.09
CA GLN A 81 5.03 -15.58 -0.66
C GLN A 81 4.77 -14.09 -0.35
N VAL A 82 5.36 -13.18 -1.14
CA VAL A 82 5.13 -11.73 -0.99
C VAL A 82 3.65 -11.38 -1.20
N LEU A 83 3.06 -11.90 -2.27
CA LEU A 83 1.67 -11.63 -2.64
C LEU A 83 0.68 -12.17 -1.60
N ASP A 84 0.93 -13.37 -1.08
CA ASP A 84 0.12 -13.98 -0.03
C ASP A 84 0.09 -13.11 1.26
N TYR A 85 1.22 -12.51 1.65
CA TYR A 85 1.26 -11.58 2.77
C TYR A 85 0.47 -10.29 2.48
N CYS A 86 0.51 -9.79 1.25
CA CYS A 86 -0.28 -8.63 0.82
C CYS A 86 -1.78 -8.92 0.94
N GLU A 87 -2.25 -10.02 0.35
CA GLU A 87 -3.67 -10.37 0.32
C GLU A 87 -4.24 -10.72 1.71
N ARG A 88 -3.42 -11.36 2.56
CA ARG A 88 -3.83 -11.75 3.92
C ARG A 88 -3.55 -10.67 4.97
N TYR A 89 -3.16 -9.44 4.61
CA TYR A 89 -2.79 -8.40 5.59
C TYR A 89 -3.82 -8.25 6.72
N PHE A 90 -5.09 -7.99 6.41
CA PHE A 90 -6.15 -7.81 7.41
C PHE A 90 -6.60 -9.10 8.11
N LYS A 91 -6.31 -10.26 7.52
CA LYS A 91 -6.63 -11.58 8.09
C LYS A 91 -5.59 -12.07 9.11
N ARG A 92 -4.50 -11.33 9.30
CA ARG A 92 -3.41 -11.70 10.21
C ARG A 92 -3.50 -10.86 11.50
N PRO A 93 -4.23 -11.32 12.53
CA PRO A 93 -4.44 -10.55 13.74
C PRO A 93 -3.12 -10.28 14.47
N GLY A 94 -3.04 -9.10 15.10
CA GLY A 94 -1.88 -8.70 15.92
C GLY A 94 -0.73 -8.05 15.16
N ILE A 95 -0.74 -8.08 13.82
CA ILE A 95 0.24 -7.35 12.99
C ILE A 95 -0.35 -6.16 12.24
N VAL A 96 -1.67 -6.11 12.01
CA VAL A 96 -2.34 -4.99 11.33
C VAL A 96 -2.07 -3.67 12.06
N TYR A 97 -1.81 -2.59 11.33
CA TYR A 97 -1.72 -1.25 11.89
C TYR A 97 -3.11 -0.69 12.25
N LYS A 98 -3.70 -1.24 13.31
CA LYS A 98 -5.11 -1.06 13.68
C LYS A 98 -5.50 0.40 13.88
N GLU A 99 -4.67 1.21 14.54
CA GLU A 99 -5.01 2.61 14.83
C GLU A 99 -5.33 3.40 13.56
N TRP A 100 -4.53 3.17 12.51
CA TRP A 100 -4.72 3.83 11.22
C TRP A 100 -5.89 3.22 10.44
N PHE A 101 -5.88 1.90 10.26
CA PHE A 101 -6.88 1.22 9.44
C PHE A 101 -8.28 1.25 10.05
N ASN A 102 -8.43 1.26 11.38
CA ASN A 102 -9.75 1.32 12.02
C ASN A 102 -10.44 2.66 11.78
N SER A 103 -9.70 3.77 11.77
CA SER A 103 -10.25 5.09 11.50
C SER A 103 -10.85 5.14 10.10
N ILE A 104 -10.10 4.65 9.11
CA ILE A 104 -10.56 4.63 7.71
C ILE A 104 -11.67 3.60 7.50
N SER A 105 -11.57 2.43 8.13
CA SER A 105 -12.60 1.39 8.13
C SER A 105 -13.93 1.91 8.70
N SER A 106 -13.88 2.73 9.76
CA SER A 106 -15.08 3.39 10.28
C SER A 106 -15.68 4.38 9.29
N PHE A 107 -14.84 5.13 8.55
CA PHE A 107 -15.30 6.00 7.48
C PHE A 107 -15.92 5.21 6.32
N LEU A 108 -15.27 4.13 5.86
CA LEU A 108 -15.77 3.28 4.79
C LEU A 108 -17.14 2.71 5.13
N ARG A 109 -17.34 2.17 6.34
CA ARG A 109 -18.65 1.69 6.80
C ARG A 109 -19.71 2.79 6.95
N GLY A 110 -19.28 4.03 7.18
CA GLY A 110 -20.20 5.17 7.31
C GLY A 110 -20.71 5.68 5.95
N CYS A 111 -19.95 5.46 4.88
CA CYS A 111 -20.28 5.95 3.54
C CYS A 111 -20.59 4.82 2.53
N THR A 112 -20.32 3.57 2.89
CA THR A 112 -20.49 2.37 2.07
C THR A 112 -20.77 1.16 2.97
N ASP A 113 -21.15 0.02 2.38
CA ASP A 113 -21.32 -1.25 3.10
C ASP A 113 -20.04 -2.10 3.12
N TYR A 114 -18.87 -1.51 2.87
CA TYR A 114 -17.61 -2.24 2.65
C TYR A 114 -16.57 -2.01 3.74
N ASP A 115 -15.75 -3.03 4.00
CA ASP A 115 -14.74 -2.99 5.05
C ASP A 115 -13.43 -3.72 4.68
N TYR A 116 -12.33 -3.36 5.32
CA TYR A 116 -11.05 -4.04 5.09
C TYR A 116 -11.02 -5.47 5.65
N TYR A 117 -11.68 -5.68 6.79
CA TYR A 117 -11.53 -6.90 7.58
C TYR A 117 -12.39 -8.06 7.04
N ASP A 118 -13.50 -7.77 6.35
CA ASP A 118 -14.27 -8.79 5.61
C ASP A 118 -13.71 -9.05 4.19
N GLY A 119 -12.84 -8.16 3.70
CA GLY A 119 -12.16 -8.26 2.41
C GLY A 119 -12.93 -7.68 1.24
N THR A 120 -13.99 -6.90 1.48
CA THR A 120 -14.67 -6.14 0.41
C THR A 120 -13.99 -4.81 0.13
N ALA A 121 -13.09 -4.35 1.00
CA ALA A 121 -12.20 -3.23 0.75
C ALA A 121 -10.71 -3.65 0.80
N CYS A 122 -9.87 -2.95 0.04
CA CYS A 122 -8.42 -3.05 0.14
C CYS A 122 -7.76 -1.67 0.22
N HIS A 123 -6.51 -1.65 0.65
CA HIS A 123 -5.67 -0.44 0.56
C HIS A 123 -4.61 -0.63 -0.52
N LEU A 124 -4.46 0.38 -1.36
CA LEU A 124 -3.47 0.44 -2.44
C LEU A 124 -2.61 1.68 -2.23
N ASP A 125 -1.40 1.62 -2.76
CA ASP A 125 -0.50 2.76 -2.77
C ASP A 125 -0.13 3.13 -4.20
N LEU A 126 0.02 4.43 -4.46
CA LEU A 126 0.53 4.93 -5.75
C LEU A 126 1.90 4.36 -6.04
N SER A 127 2.74 4.22 -5.02
CA SER A 127 4.01 3.51 -5.10
C SER A 127 4.07 2.34 -4.14
N GLN A 128 4.51 1.21 -4.66
CA GLN A 128 4.57 -0.02 -3.87
C GLN A 128 5.88 -0.15 -3.07
N TRP A 129 6.78 0.84 -3.15
CA TRP A 129 8.03 0.83 -2.39
C TRP A 129 7.92 1.56 -1.06
N ALA A 130 8.32 0.89 0.02
CA ALA A 130 8.35 1.50 1.34
C ALA A 130 9.52 2.48 1.48
N THR A 131 9.28 3.64 2.09
CA THR A 131 10.33 4.64 2.34
C THR A 131 10.65 4.80 3.81
N LEU A 132 11.90 5.17 4.09
CA LEU A 132 12.37 5.57 5.44
C LEU A 132 11.78 6.92 5.86
N ASN A 133 11.68 7.86 4.93
CA ASN A 133 11.11 9.19 5.18
C ASN A 133 9.68 9.30 4.64
N ILE A 134 8.85 10.11 5.30
CA ILE A 134 7.52 10.47 4.80
C ILE A 134 7.69 11.23 3.48
N LEU A 135 6.89 10.89 2.47
CA LEU A 135 7.02 11.37 1.09
C LEU A 135 7.09 12.91 0.97
N GLY A 136 6.48 13.65 1.91
CA GLY A 136 6.51 15.11 1.96
C GLY A 136 7.89 15.74 2.18
N LYS A 137 8.93 14.96 2.49
CA LYS A 137 10.33 15.41 2.57
C LYS A 137 11.16 15.06 1.33
N LEU A 138 10.55 14.46 0.30
CA LEU A 138 11.27 14.09 -0.91
C LEU A 138 11.55 15.29 -1.81
N ASN A 139 12.76 15.33 -2.37
CA ASN A 139 13.13 16.31 -3.39
C ASN A 139 12.46 16.01 -4.75
N THR A 140 12.53 16.95 -5.68
CA THR A 140 11.92 16.83 -7.02
C THR A 140 12.40 15.60 -7.79
N LYS A 141 13.69 15.24 -7.67
CA LYS A 141 14.27 14.06 -8.32
C LYS A 141 13.65 12.76 -7.78
N GLN A 142 13.47 12.69 -6.46
CA GLN A 142 12.80 11.57 -5.80
C GLN A 142 11.33 11.47 -6.21
N LYS A 143 10.57 12.57 -6.20
CA LYS A 143 9.17 12.58 -6.67
C LYS A 143 9.04 12.11 -8.12
N LYS A 144 9.99 12.47 -8.98
CA LYS A 144 10.04 12.01 -10.39
C LYS A 144 10.37 10.51 -10.50
N ALA A 145 11.23 9.99 -9.62
CA ALA A 145 11.52 8.55 -9.54
C ALA A 145 10.28 7.74 -9.08
N PHE A 146 9.43 8.32 -8.23
CA PHE A 146 8.16 7.72 -7.82
C PHE A 146 7.15 7.58 -8.97
N THR A 147 7.14 8.51 -9.93
CA THR A 147 6.22 8.46 -11.07
C THR A 147 6.78 7.66 -12.26
N SER A 148 8.10 7.43 -12.33
CA SER A 148 8.76 6.74 -13.45
C SER A 148 8.90 5.22 -13.31
N THR A 149 8.52 4.63 -12.16
CA THR A 149 8.90 3.26 -11.78
C THR A 149 7.94 2.14 -12.23
N GLY A 150 6.90 2.46 -13.01
CA GLY A 150 5.85 1.51 -13.42
C GLY A 150 4.82 1.24 -12.32
N ASP A 151 4.83 2.03 -11.26
CA ASP A 151 3.93 1.88 -10.11
C ASP A 151 2.48 2.16 -10.51
N LEU A 152 2.29 3.11 -11.44
CA LEU A 152 1.01 3.41 -12.06
C LEU A 152 0.51 2.29 -12.97
N GLU A 153 1.41 1.52 -13.61
CA GLU A 153 1.03 0.36 -14.44
C GLU A 153 0.38 -0.72 -13.58
N LEU A 154 0.97 -1.02 -12.41
CA LEU A 154 0.36 -1.96 -11.46
C LEU A 154 -0.98 -1.44 -10.93
N LEU A 155 -1.05 -0.19 -10.49
CA LEU A 155 -2.28 0.38 -9.96
C LEU A 155 -3.39 0.37 -11.00
N ALA A 156 -3.11 0.82 -12.23
CA ALA A 156 -4.05 0.77 -13.34
C ALA A 156 -4.45 -0.67 -13.68
N GLY A 157 -3.50 -1.61 -13.64
CA GLY A 157 -3.76 -3.03 -13.80
C GLY A 157 -4.74 -3.57 -12.77
N ILE A 158 -4.53 -3.28 -11.49
CA ILE A 158 -5.43 -3.68 -10.41
C ILE A 158 -6.82 -3.08 -10.63
N ILE A 159 -6.93 -1.76 -10.87
CA ILE A 159 -8.23 -1.10 -11.06
C ILE A 159 -8.97 -1.68 -12.28
N LYS A 160 -8.26 -1.91 -13.38
CA LYS A 160 -8.86 -2.39 -14.64
C LYS A 160 -9.30 -3.85 -14.59
N HIS A 161 -8.57 -4.71 -13.86
CA HIS A 161 -8.76 -6.16 -13.91
C HIS A 161 -9.43 -6.75 -12.66
N THR A 162 -9.86 -5.91 -11.71
CA THR A 162 -10.55 -6.35 -10.49
C THR A 162 -11.95 -5.75 -10.39
N GLN A 163 -12.63 -6.01 -9.27
CA GLN A 163 -14.01 -5.57 -9.05
C GLN A 163 -14.10 -4.20 -8.36
N ILE A 164 -12.96 -3.50 -8.23
CA ILE A 164 -12.89 -2.19 -7.59
C ILE A 164 -13.61 -1.17 -8.45
N ASN A 165 -14.67 -0.57 -7.92
CA ASN A 165 -15.49 0.42 -8.62
C ASN A 165 -15.60 1.75 -7.86
N ILE A 166 -15.10 1.83 -6.63
CA ILE A 166 -15.01 3.06 -5.82
C ILE A 166 -13.58 3.22 -5.33
N LEU A 167 -13.05 4.43 -5.49
CA LEU A 167 -11.71 4.81 -5.04
C LEU A 167 -11.78 6.00 -4.08
N PHE A 168 -11.23 5.83 -2.89
CA PHE A 168 -11.06 6.91 -1.92
C PHE A 168 -9.58 7.29 -1.80
N HIS A 169 -9.24 8.52 -2.18
CA HIS A 169 -7.89 9.02 -1.97
C HIS A 169 -7.72 9.55 -0.54
N ILE A 170 -6.76 9.00 0.19
CA ILE A 170 -6.49 9.40 1.58
C ILE A 170 -5.42 10.48 1.59
N LEU A 171 -5.83 11.72 1.82
CA LEU A 171 -4.91 12.83 2.02
C LEU A 171 -4.35 12.79 3.45
N PHE A 172 -3.03 12.82 3.57
CA PHE A 172 -2.35 13.07 4.83
C PHE A 172 -2.52 14.55 5.22
N LEU A 173 -3.63 14.90 5.86
CA LEU A 173 -3.73 16.17 6.56
C LEU A 173 -2.92 16.04 7.86
N LYS A 174 -1.81 16.78 7.97
CA LYS A 174 -1.22 17.05 9.28
C LYS A 174 -2.28 17.79 10.09
N TRP A 175 -2.88 17.13 11.06
CA TRP A 175 -3.62 17.83 12.10
C TRP A 175 -2.57 18.59 12.94
N SER A 176 -2.44 19.90 12.73
CA SER A 176 -1.76 20.74 13.70
C SER A 176 -2.74 20.97 14.86
N ASN A 177 -2.31 20.71 16.09
CA ASN A 177 -3.12 20.92 17.30
C ASN A 177 -3.44 22.41 17.58
N ASN A 178 -3.47 23.28 16.57
CA ASN A 178 -3.70 24.72 16.72
C ASN A 178 -4.97 25.25 16.04
N ILE A 179 -5.87 24.38 15.58
CA ILE A 179 -7.17 24.85 15.10
C ILE A 179 -8.15 24.79 16.27
N LYS A 180 -8.36 25.95 16.91
CA LYS A 180 -9.56 26.21 17.73
C LYS A 180 -10.77 25.75 16.93
N ARG A 181 -11.66 25.00 17.58
CA ARG A 181 -13.02 24.69 17.11
C ARG A 181 -13.60 25.90 16.39
N ASP A 182 -13.68 25.82 15.07
CA ASP A 182 -14.66 26.47 14.21
C ASP A 182 -14.25 26.24 12.75
N SER A 183 -14.78 25.17 12.15
CA SER A 183 -15.06 25.19 10.72
C SER A 183 -16.09 24.11 10.38
N LYS A 184 -17.31 24.59 10.11
CA LYS A 184 -18.25 23.91 9.20
C LYS A 184 -17.51 23.69 7.88
N ILE A 185 -17.26 22.44 7.50
CA ILE A 185 -16.82 22.12 6.15
C ILE A 185 -18.08 21.88 5.33
N PHE A 186 -18.39 22.83 4.46
CA PHE A 186 -19.41 22.72 3.41
C PHE A 186 -18.91 21.80 2.30
N TRP A 187 -19.76 20.88 1.86
CA TRP A 187 -19.62 20.19 0.58
C TRP A 187 -20.48 20.92 -0.44
N ASP A 188 -19.88 21.78 -1.26
CA ASP A 188 -20.55 22.27 -2.47
C ASP A 188 -20.02 21.54 -3.70
N LYS A 189 -21.00 21.03 -4.45
CA LYS A 189 -20.87 20.36 -5.74
C LYS A 189 -20.32 21.32 -6.80
N ALA A 190 -19.50 20.78 -7.69
CA ALA A 190 -19.42 21.22 -9.08
C ALA A 190 -19.46 19.96 -9.95
#